data_AF-A0AA44DLX6-F1
#
_entry.id   AF-A0AA44DLX6-F1
#
_cell.length_a   1.000
_cell.length_b   1.000
_cell.length_c   1.000
_cell.angle_alpha   90.00
_cell.angle_beta   90.00
_cell.angle_gamma   90.00
#
_symmetry.space_group_name_H-M   'P 1'
#
loop_
_entity.id
_entity.type
_entity.pdbx_description
1 polymer ?
#
loop_
_entity_poly.entity_id
_entity_poly.type
_entity_poly.pdbx_seq_one_letter_code
_entity_poly.pdbx_strand_id
1 'polypeptide(L)'
;MTENQRSTKNESITMMVMTAAVMMLNIIGVIIAYAAWKIYGKESEFVKKNGLKLIDFYISFVIYEFAILLLVCIVKQAAYLIPAMSIIYLITFIIAIIQYYRHKEFKYPLSFKIIEKLKIKSVENLKK
;
A
#
# COMPACT_ATOMS: atom_id res chain seq x y z
N MET A 1 1.14 -1.39 -31.09
CA MET A 1 1.01 -0.80 -29.74
C MET A 1 1.95 0.39 -29.67
N THR A 2 1.45 1.60 -29.46
CA THR A 2 2.28 2.83 -29.44
C THR A 2 3.15 2.86 -28.18
N GLU A 3 4.26 3.60 -28.21
CA GLU A 3 5.22 3.69 -27.09
C GLU A 3 4.56 4.14 -25.77
N ASN A 4 3.63 5.10 -25.85
CA ASN A 4 2.84 5.55 -24.71
C ASN A 4 1.94 4.45 -24.10
N GLN A 5 1.31 3.62 -24.95
CA GLN A 5 0.51 2.48 -24.49
C GLN A 5 1.39 1.42 -23.80
N ARG A 6 2.65 1.27 -24.22
CA ARG A 6 3.60 0.35 -23.59
C ARG A 6 4.02 0.85 -22.20
N SER A 7 4.32 2.14 -22.07
CA SER A 7 4.68 2.76 -20.79
C SER A 7 3.58 2.59 -19.75
N THR A 8 2.35 3.01 -20.08
CA THR A 8 1.18 2.89 -19.18
C THR A 8 0.88 1.44 -18.76
N LYS A 9 1.03 0.49 -19.68
CA LYS A 9 0.91 -0.95 -19.37
C LYS A 9 1.99 -1.41 -18.39
N ASN A 10 3.24 -1.01 -18.58
CA ASN A 10 4.34 -1.40 -17.71
C ASN A 10 4.15 -0.84 -16.29
N GLU A 11 3.77 0.43 -16.15
CA GLU A 11 3.47 1.06 -14.85
C GLU A 11 2.32 0.36 -14.12
N SER A 12 1.27 0.02 -14.86
CA SER A 12 0.12 -0.72 -14.34
C SER A 12 0.52 -2.10 -13.81
N ILE A 13 1.31 -2.85 -14.59
CA ILE A 13 1.83 -4.16 -14.17
C ILE A 13 2.72 -4.03 -12.94
N THR A 14 3.62 -3.05 -12.91
CA THR A 14 4.48 -2.79 -11.74
C THR A 14 3.65 -2.58 -10.48
N MET A 15 2.62 -1.73 -10.55
CA MET A 15 1.72 -1.52 -9.42
C MET A 15 0.93 -2.78 -9.02
N MET A 16 0.44 -3.55 -9.99
CA MET A 16 -0.25 -4.83 -9.71
C MET A 16 0.68 -5.83 -9.01
N VAL A 17 1.94 -5.96 -9.47
CA VAL A 17 2.94 -6.87 -8.88
C VAL A 17 3.32 -6.43 -7.47
N MET A 18 3.56 -5.13 -7.26
CA MET A 18 3.82 -4.59 -5.91
C MET A 18 2.65 -4.89 -4.96
N THR A 19 1.42 -4.68 -5.44
CA THR A 19 0.19 -4.89 -4.67
C THR A 19 -0.01 -6.37 -4.33
N ALA A 20 0.22 -7.27 -5.29
CA ALA A 20 0.15 -8.72 -5.10
C ALA A 20 1.27 -9.23 -4.17
N ALA A 21 2.48 -8.68 -4.26
CA ALA A 21 3.59 -9.03 -3.37
C ALA A 21 3.24 -8.69 -1.91
N VAL A 22 2.71 -7.49 -1.65
CA VAL A 22 2.23 -7.10 -0.31
C VAL A 22 1.11 -8.03 0.16
N MET A 23 0.12 -8.30 -0.70
CA MET A 23 -1.01 -9.16 -0.37
C MET A 23 -0.58 -10.58 0.01
N MET A 24 0.36 -11.19 -0.71
CA MET A 24 0.75 -12.59 -0.53
C MET A 24 1.88 -12.80 0.49
N LEU A 25 2.83 -11.86 0.55
CA LEU A 25 4.07 -12.00 1.32
C LEU A 25 4.12 -11.09 2.56
N ASN A 26 3.08 -10.30 2.81
CA ASN A 26 2.96 -9.38 3.95
C ASN A 26 4.22 -8.51 4.14
N ILE A 27 4.98 -8.72 5.22
CA ILE A 27 6.15 -7.91 5.58
C ILE A 27 7.22 -7.98 4.49
N ILE A 28 7.48 -9.17 3.94
CA ILE A 28 8.44 -9.33 2.83
C ILE A 28 7.91 -8.59 1.60
N GLY A 29 6.60 -8.69 1.35
CA GLY A 29 5.92 -8.00 0.27
C GLY A 29 6.05 -6.47 0.33
N VAL A 30 5.89 -5.87 1.50
CA VAL A 30 6.02 -4.41 1.65
C VAL A 30 7.46 -3.93 1.48
N ILE A 31 8.46 -4.73 1.85
CA ILE A 31 9.87 -4.42 1.60
C ILE A 31 10.14 -4.40 0.09
N ILE A 32 9.65 -5.41 -0.64
CA ILE A 32 9.75 -5.48 -2.10
C ILE A 32 9.03 -4.28 -2.74
N ALA A 33 7.82 -3.97 -2.30
CA ALA A 33 7.06 -2.83 -2.80
C ALA A 33 7.77 -1.50 -2.51
N TYR A 34 8.37 -1.32 -1.33
CA TYR A 34 9.14 -0.12 -1.01
C TYR A 34 10.37 0.03 -1.90
N ALA A 35 11.11 -1.05 -2.14
CA ALA A 35 12.25 -1.05 -3.05
C ALA A 35 11.81 -0.71 -4.49
N ALA A 36 10.75 -1.37 -4.99
CA ALA A 36 10.17 -1.08 -6.30
C ALA A 36 9.69 0.37 -6.42
N TRP A 37 9.02 0.90 -5.40
CA TRP A 37 8.59 2.29 -5.35
C TRP A 37 9.76 3.28 -5.41
N LYS A 38 10.87 2.99 -4.72
CA LYS A 38 12.09 3.83 -4.76
C LYS A 38 12.76 3.86 -6.14
N ILE A 39 12.68 2.77 -6.89
CA ILE A 39 13.28 2.64 -8.22
C ILE A 39 12.33 3.23 -9.27
N TYR A 40 11.16 2.61 -9.45
CA TYR A 40 10.21 2.94 -10.52
C TYR A 40 9.40 4.22 -10.26
N GLY A 41 9.26 4.65 -9.00
CA GLY A 41 8.61 5.91 -8.66
C GLY A 41 9.43 7.16 -9.04
N LYS A 42 10.68 7.00 -9.50
CA LYS A 42 11.45 8.10 -10.09
C LYS A 42 11.05 8.36 -11.54
N GLU A 43 10.68 7.31 -12.26
CA GLU A 43 10.38 7.33 -13.68
C GLU A 43 8.88 7.54 -13.95
N SER A 44 8.03 7.11 -13.02
CA SER A 44 6.57 7.17 -13.16
C SER A 44 5.90 7.89 -12.01
N GLU A 45 5.18 8.98 -12.31
CA GLU A 45 4.35 9.66 -11.32
C GLU A 45 3.20 8.77 -10.82
N PHE A 46 2.68 7.89 -11.69
CA PHE A 46 1.65 6.92 -11.34
C PHE A 46 2.15 5.93 -10.27
N VAL A 47 3.33 5.34 -10.48
CA VAL A 47 3.95 4.42 -9.50
C VAL A 47 4.33 5.18 -8.23
N LYS A 48 4.85 6.40 -8.36
CA LYS A 48 5.22 7.26 -7.21
C LYS A 48 4.05 7.54 -6.28
N LYS A 49 2.88 7.90 -6.82
CA LYS A 49 1.69 8.21 -6.02
C LYS A 49 1.07 6.93 -5.45
N ASN A 50 0.83 5.92 -6.28
CA ASN A 50 0.09 4.74 -5.85
C ASN A 50 0.93 3.80 -4.98
N GLY A 51 2.23 3.68 -5.24
CA GLY A 51 3.15 2.89 -4.40
C GLY A 51 3.26 3.45 -2.99
N LEU A 52 3.28 4.78 -2.82
CA LEU A 52 3.26 5.41 -1.50
C LEU A 52 1.98 5.08 -0.74
N LYS A 53 0.81 5.21 -1.40
CA LYS A 53 -0.49 4.88 -0.80
C LYS A 53 -0.61 3.40 -0.41
N LEU A 54 -0.06 2.49 -1.23
CA LEU A 54 0.01 1.06 -0.93
C LEU A 54 0.80 0.79 0.35
N ILE A 55 1.98 1.41 0.48
CA ILE A 55 2.86 1.21 1.63
C ILE A 55 2.23 1.83 2.89
N ASP A 56 1.67 3.04 2.78
CA ASP A 56 0.94 3.71 3.87
C ASP A 56 -0.25 2.87 4.36
N PHE A 57 -1.00 2.27 3.44
CA PHE A 57 -2.10 1.36 3.79
C PHE A 57 -1.60 0.12 4.53
N TYR A 58 -0.56 -0.55 4.04
CA TYR A 58 -0.03 -1.74 4.72
C TYR A 58 0.48 -1.43 6.13
N ILE A 59 1.21 -0.32 6.31
CA ILE A 59 1.67 0.11 7.64
C ILE A 59 0.47 0.39 8.56
N SER A 60 -0.56 1.07 8.04
CA SER A 60 -1.80 1.32 8.79
C SER A 60 -2.49 0.02 9.19
N PHE A 61 -2.54 -0.95 8.28
CA PHE A 61 -3.13 -2.25 8.54
C PHE A 61 -2.40 -3.02 9.64
N VAL A 62 -1.06 -3.04 9.62
CA VAL A 62 -0.24 -3.63 10.68
C VAL A 62 -0.51 -2.99 12.04
N ILE A 63 -0.68 -1.67 12.09
CA ILE A 63 -1.04 -0.96 13.32
C ILE A 63 -2.42 -1.42 13.84
N TYR A 64 -3.40 -1.59 12.95
CA TYR A 64 -4.72 -2.08 13.33
C TYR A 64 -4.70 -3.52 13.83
N GLU A 65 -3.96 -4.41 13.14
CA GLU A 65 -3.80 -5.80 13.60
C GLU A 65 -3.14 -5.84 14.98
N PHE A 66 -2.09 -5.06 15.20
CA PHE A 66 -1.43 -4.98 16.50
C PHE A 66 -2.38 -4.47 17.60
N ALA A 67 -3.18 -3.44 17.31
CA ALA A 67 -4.18 -2.93 18.25
C ALA A 67 -5.27 -3.98 18.57
N ILE A 68 -5.72 -4.75 17.58
CA ILE A 68 -6.68 -5.84 17.79
C ILE A 68 -6.05 -6.95 18.63
N LEU A 69 -4.80 -7.34 18.38
CA LEU A 69 -4.11 -8.35 19.18
C LEU A 69 -4.01 -7.93 20.65
N LEU A 70 -3.69 -6.67 20.94
CA LEU A 70 -3.70 -6.14 22.30
C LEU A 70 -5.11 -6.15 22.91
N LEU A 71 -6.13 -5.81 22.13
CA LEU A 71 -7.53 -5.83 22.58
C LEU A 71 -7.99 -7.25 22.93
N VAL A 72 -7.57 -8.25 22.16
CA VAL A 72 -7.89 -9.67 22.41
C VAL A 72 -7.34 -10.16 23.76
N CYS A 73 -6.19 -9.64 24.21
CA CYS A 73 -5.65 -9.96 25.53
C CYS A 73 -6.57 -9.49 26.67
N ILE A 74 -7.38 -8.45 26.44
CA ILE A 74 -8.31 -7.89 27.43
C ILE A 74 -9.72 -8.48 27.25
N VAL A 75 -10.19 -8.56 26.00
CA VAL A 75 -11.54 -9.00 25.64
C VAL A 75 -11.44 -10.12 24.61
N LYS A 76 -11.64 -11.38 25.04
CA LYS A 76 -11.49 -12.56 24.17
C LYS A 76 -12.43 -12.53 22.94
N GLN A 77 -13.63 -11.95 23.07
CA GLN A 77 -14.59 -11.79 21.98
C GLN A 77 -14.07 -10.87 20.87
N ALA A 78 -13.05 -10.03 21.12
CA ALA A 78 -12.41 -9.24 20.07
C ALA A 78 -11.70 -10.12 19.01
N ALA A 79 -11.51 -11.42 19.27
CA ALA A 79 -10.92 -12.34 18.31
C ALA A 79 -11.74 -12.44 17.00
N TYR A 80 -13.06 -12.17 17.03
CA TYR A 80 -13.89 -12.14 15.83
C TYR A 80 -13.53 -10.98 14.87
N LEU A 81 -12.82 -9.95 15.33
CA LEU A 81 -12.37 -8.86 14.45
C LEU A 81 -11.21 -9.29 13.54
N ILE A 82 -10.43 -10.30 13.93
CA ILE A 82 -9.28 -10.79 13.15
C ILE A 82 -9.74 -11.27 11.76
N PRO A 83 -10.66 -12.26 11.62
CA PRO A 83 -11.11 -12.70 10.31
C PRO A 83 -11.83 -11.59 9.53
N ALA A 84 -12.54 -10.68 10.21
CA ALA A 84 -13.18 -9.52 9.58
C ALA A 84 -12.14 -8.60 8.90
N MET A 85 -11.03 -8.30 9.58
CA MET A 85 -9.94 -7.50 9.02
C MET A 85 -9.22 -8.20 7.87
N SER A 86 -9.02 -9.51 7.96
CA SER A 86 -8.42 -10.28 6.85
C SER A 86 -9.29 -10.22 5.58
N ILE A 87 -10.61 -10.25 5.71
CA ILE A 87 -11.54 -10.08 4.58
C ILE A 87 -11.45 -8.67 4.00
N ILE A 88 -11.45 -7.63 4.84
CA ILE A 88 -11.30 -6.23 4.39
C ILE A 88 -9.98 -6.02 3.66
N TYR A 89 -8.88 -6.59 4.18
CA TYR A 89 -7.57 -6.59 3.56
C TYR A 89 -7.65 -7.18 2.15
N LEU A 90 -8.11 -8.42 2.04
CA LEU A 90 -8.19 -9.15 0.77
C LEU A 90 -9.05 -8.40 -0.27
N ILE A 91 -10.25 -7.94 0.12
CA ILE A 91 -11.15 -7.19 -0.78
C ILE A 91 -10.47 -5.90 -1.25
N THR A 92 -9.82 -5.16 -0.34
CA THR A 92 -9.15 -3.90 -0.68
C THR A 92 -8.02 -4.11 -1.69
N PHE A 93 -7.21 -5.16 -1.52
CA PHE A 93 -6.15 -5.51 -2.47
C PHE A 93 -6.69 -5.91 -3.85
N ILE A 94 -7.75 -6.70 -3.90
CA ILE A 94 -8.38 -7.09 -5.18
C ILE A 94 -8.88 -5.86 -5.94
N ILE A 95 -9.59 -4.95 -5.25
CA ILE A 95 -10.09 -3.72 -5.88
C ILE A 95 -8.92 -2.84 -6.36
N ALA A 96 -7.84 -2.74 -5.58
CA ALA A 96 -6.65 -2.00 -5.97
C ALA A 96 -6.04 -2.57 -7.27
N ILE A 97 -5.89 -3.88 -7.37
CA ILE A 97 -5.37 -4.57 -8.56
C ILE A 97 -6.26 -4.29 -9.79
N ILE A 98 -7.58 -4.38 -9.65
CA ILE A 98 -8.54 -4.07 -10.73
C ILE A 98 -8.39 -2.61 -11.18
N GLN A 99 -8.21 -1.68 -10.24
CA GLN A 99 -8.02 -0.27 -10.55
C GLN A 99 -6.70 -0.02 -11.28
N TYR A 100 -5.60 -0.65 -10.85
CA TYR A 100 -4.31 -0.51 -11.52
C TYR A 100 -4.30 -1.15 -12.91
N TYR A 101 -5.01 -2.26 -13.12
CA TYR A 101 -5.20 -2.83 -14.46
C TYR A 101 -5.82 -1.82 -15.43
N ARG A 102 -6.72 -0.96 -14.93
CA ARG A 102 -7.35 0.14 -15.69
C ARG A 102 -6.52 1.42 -15.71
N HIS A 103 -5.29 1.38 -15.22
CA HIS A 103 -4.39 2.53 -15.05
C HIS A 103 -5.03 3.66 -14.22
N LYS A 104 -5.87 3.32 -13.24
CA LYS A 104 -6.52 4.26 -12.34
C LYS A 104 -5.81 4.30 -11.00
N GLU A 105 -5.72 5.50 -10.43
CA GLU A 105 -5.29 5.62 -9.05
C GLU A 105 -6.27 4.93 -8.10
N PHE A 106 -5.73 4.33 -7.04
CA PHE A 106 -6.53 3.76 -5.97
C PHE A 106 -6.29 4.53 -4.68
N LYS A 107 -7.39 4.85 -3.98
CA LYS A 107 -7.34 5.44 -2.64
C LYS A 107 -7.67 4.32 -1.66
N TYR A 108 -6.67 3.87 -0.93
CA TYR A 108 -6.88 2.84 0.09
C TYR A 108 -7.76 3.40 1.22
N PRO A 109 -8.84 2.70 1.62
CA PRO A 109 -9.61 3.08 2.79
C PRO A 109 -8.76 2.89 4.05
N LEU A 110 -9.07 3.65 5.10
CA LEU A 110 -8.44 3.51 6.42
C LEU A 110 -6.91 3.63 6.42
N SER A 111 -6.30 4.25 5.41
CA SER A 111 -4.86 4.48 5.37
C SER A 111 -4.48 5.78 6.08
N PHE A 112 -3.57 5.71 7.05
CA PHE A 112 -2.85 6.86 7.56
C PHE A 112 -1.73 7.27 6.60
N LYS A 113 -1.62 8.56 6.32
CA LYS A 113 -0.58 9.14 5.43
C LYS A 113 0.77 9.29 6.13
N ILE A 114 1.35 8.18 6.60
CA ILE A 114 2.52 8.18 7.49
C ILE A 114 3.77 8.63 6.73
N ILE A 115 4.10 7.98 5.62
CA ILE A 115 5.33 8.28 4.87
C ILE A 115 5.24 9.65 4.21
N GLU A 116 4.05 10.05 3.72
CA GLU A 116 3.81 11.40 3.20
C GLU A 116 4.13 12.47 4.26
N LYS A 117 3.62 12.31 5.49
CA LYS A 117 3.88 13.23 6.61
C LYS A 117 5.35 13.25 7.04
N LEU A 118 6.00 12.09 7.13
CA LEU A 118 7.42 12.00 7.51
C LEU A 118 8.33 12.69 6.48
N LYS A 119 8.02 12.57 5.19
CA LYS A 119 8.77 13.24 4.13
C LYS A 119 8.68 14.76 4.24
N ILE A 120 7.51 15.30 4.55
CA ILE A 120 7.30 16.75 4.73
C ILE A 120 8.15 17.26 5.92
N LYS A 121 8.10 16.56 7.05
CA LYS A 121 8.86 16.92 8.26
C LYS A 121 10.38 16.94 8.02
N SER A 122 10.89 16.00 7.23
CA SER A 122 12.32 15.96 6.86
C SER A 122 12.76 17.16 6.01
N VAL A 123 11.90 17.68 5.13
CA VAL A 123 12.24 18.84 4.29
C VAL A 123 12.20 20.14 5.09
N GLU A 124 11.27 20.25 6.05
CA GLU A 124 11.17 21.41 6.95
C GLU A 124 12.39 21.52 7.88
N ASN A 125 12.89 20.40 8.39
CA ASN A 125 14.09 20.37 9.23
C ASN A 125 15.39 20.75 8.50
N LEU A 126 15.44 20.65 7.16
CA LEU A 126 16.60 21.06 6.36
C LEU A 126 16.58 22.56 6.00
N LYS A 127 15.47 23.26 6.27
CA LYS A 127 15.31 24.70 6.03
C LYS A 127 15.52 25.56 7.28
N LYS A 128 15.80 24.95 8.44
CA LYS A 128 16.21 25.61 9.69
C LYS A 128 17.72 25.50 9.83
#